data_AF-A0AAV2SCQ4-F1
#
_entry.id   AF-A0AAV2SCQ4-F1
#
_cell.length_a   1.000
_cell.length_b   1.000
_cell.length_c   1.000
_cell.angle_alpha   90.00
_cell.angle_beta   90.00
_cell.angle_gamma   90.00
#
_symmetry.space_group_name_H-M   'P 1'
#
loop_
_entity.id
_entity.type
_entity.pdbx_description
1 polymer ?
#
loop_
_entity_poly.entity_id
_entity_poly.type
_entity_poly.pdbx_seq_one_letter_code
_entity_poly.pdbx_strand_id
1 'polypeptide(L)'
;VRQIGIDLGLLDEFVHRHPFPGPGLAIRVLCSEEPYMERDFSETTVLLKIIADYTASVVKKHALLNRIEAGTSEQEREELLRISSSQTITAILLPIKSVGVQGDCRTYSYVTALSSDTEPVSEDLLILAKNNTKGLP
;
A
#
# COMPACT_ATOMS: atom_id res chain seq x y z
N VAL A 1 29.35 -1.92 18.95
CA VAL A 1 28.94 -0.52 19.26
C VAL A 1 28.00 -0.46 20.46
N ARG A 2 26.82 -1.12 20.44
CA ARG A 2 25.89 -1.10 21.58
C ARG A 2 26.48 -1.61 22.90
N GLN A 3 27.08 -2.81 22.88
CA GLN A 3 27.75 -3.39 24.06
C GLN A 3 28.81 -2.44 24.65
N ILE A 4 29.67 -1.87 23.79
CA ILE A 4 30.69 -0.89 24.19
C ILE A 4 30.03 0.34 24.86
N GLY A 5 28.88 0.81 24.38
CA GLY A 5 28.14 1.91 24.99
C GLY A 5 27.66 1.60 26.41
N ILE A 6 27.19 0.38 26.65
CA ILE A 6 26.80 -0.10 27.99
C ILE A 6 28.03 -0.19 28.89
N ASP A 7 29.12 -0.76 28.40
CA ASP A 7 30.37 -0.92 29.15
C ASP A 7 30.98 0.45 29.54
N LEU A 8 30.70 1.49 28.76
CA LEU A 8 31.09 2.89 29.04
C LEU A 8 30.11 3.65 29.94
N GLY A 9 29.04 3.00 30.43
CA GLY A 9 28.06 3.59 31.34
C GLY A 9 26.99 4.46 30.66
N LEU A 10 26.78 4.35 29.34
CA LEU A 10 25.62 4.98 28.69
C LEU A 10 24.33 4.33 29.18
N LEU A 11 23.28 5.15 29.34
CA LEU A 11 21.97 4.65 29.71
C LEU A 11 21.43 3.70 28.65
N ASP A 12 20.79 2.62 29.11
CA ASP A 12 20.19 1.59 28.26
C ASP A 12 19.23 2.19 27.23
N GLU A 13 18.42 3.17 27.66
CA GLU A 13 17.46 3.88 26.81
C GLU A 13 18.10 4.63 25.63
N PHE A 14 19.38 5.01 25.72
CA PHE A 14 20.11 5.67 24.62
C PHE A 14 20.73 4.64 23.69
N VAL A 15 21.33 3.59 24.24
CA VAL A 15 21.95 2.51 23.48
C VAL A 15 20.91 1.75 22.66
N HIS A 16 19.71 1.60 23.20
CA HIS A 16 18.64 0.81 22.60
C HIS A 16 17.68 1.59 21.70
N ARG A 17 17.90 2.90 21.48
CA ARG A 17 17.06 3.69 20.56
C ARG A 17 17.03 3.11 19.15
N HIS A 18 15.89 3.26 18.50
CA HIS A 18 15.77 3.05 17.06
C HIS A 18 16.62 4.06 16.29
N PRO A 19 17.18 3.68 15.13
CA PRO A 19 17.91 4.61 14.30
C PRO A 19 17.01 5.78 13.89
N PHE A 20 17.58 6.98 13.92
CA PHE A 20 16.94 8.18 13.42
C PHE A 20 17.69 8.64 12.15
N PRO A 21 16.99 8.93 11.04
CA PRO A 21 17.64 9.29 9.79
C PRO A 21 18.37 10.63 9.93
N GLY A 22 19.51 10.79 9.25
CA GLY A 22 20.29 12.04 9.27
C GLY A 22 19.47 13.29 8.92
N PRO A 23 18.65 13.27 7.85
CA PRO A 23 17.72 14.36 7.53
C PRO A 23 16.57 14.58 8.54
N GLY A 24 16.42 13.70 9.52
CA GLY A 24 15.42 13.76 10.57
C GLY A 24 13.97 13.78 10.07
N LEU A 25 13.18 14.74 10.56
CA LEU A 25 11.76 14.86 10.21
C LEU A 25 11.53 15.38 8.78
N ALA A 26 12.56 15.95 8.12
CA ALA A 26 12.42 16.50 6.78
C ALA A 26 11.99 15.46 5.74
N ILE A 27 12.32 14.17 5.96
CA ILE A 27 11.89 13.06 5.10
C ILE A 27 10.61 12.37 5.58
N ARG A 28 9.97 12.87 6.65
CA ARG A 28 8.73 12.33 7.22
C ARG A 28 7.51 13.24 7.01
N VAL A 29 7.71 14.39 6.38
CA VAL A 29 6.64 15.32 6.01
C VAL A 29 6.59 15.36 4.48
N LEU A 30 5.46 14.94 3.91
CA LEU A 30 5.23 15.09 2.47
C LEU A 30 4.88 16.55 2.20
N CYS A 31 5.62 17.18 1.30
CA CYS A 31 5.40 18.55 0.87
C CYS A 31 4.90 18.54 -0.57
N SER A 32 3.83 19.27 -0.86
CA SER A 32 3.33 19.47 -2.22
C SER A 32 2.64 20.82 -2.33
N GLU A 33 2.79 21.49 -3.48
CA GLU A 33 2.01 22.69 -3.82
C GLU A 33 0.72 22.33 -4.55
N GLU A 34 0.76 21.26 -5.35
CA GLU A 34 -0.35 20.78 -6.19
C GLU A 34 -0.62 19.28 -5.93
N PRO A 35 -1.83 18.76 -6.22
CA PRO A 35 -2.12 17.33 -6.12
C PRO A 35 -1.30 16.52 -7.14
N TYR A 36 -0.73 15.39 -6.70
CA TYR A 36 -0.02 14.47 -7.58
C TYR A 36 -1.01 13.56 -8.32
N MET A 37 -1.32 13.91 -9.57
CA MET A 37 -2.26 13.18 -10.43
C MET A 37 -1.71 13.12 -11.85
N GLU A 38 -1.22 11.96 -12.29
CA GLU A 38 -0.76 11.76 -13.66
C GLU A 38 -1.90 11.23 -14.54
N ARG A 39 -1.57 10.94 -15.81
CA ARG A 39 -2.56 10.54 -16.83
C ARG A 39 -3.31 9.26 -16.48
N ASP A 40 -2.70 8.38 -15.71
CA ASP A 40 -3.22 7.08 -15.30
C ASP A 40 -4.08 7.15 -14.02
N PHE A 41 -4.09 8.28 -13.30
CA PHE A 41 -4.74 8.41 -11.99
C PHE A 41 -6.20 7.91 -11.99
N SER A 42 -6.95 8.24 -13.04
CA SER A 42 -8.35 7.82 -13.19
C SER A 42 -8.49 6.32 -13.43
N GLU A 43 -7.63 5.73 -14.27
CA GLU A 43 -7.62 4.29 -14.53
C GLU A 43 -7.21 3.53 -13.27
N THR A 44 -6.13 3.95 -12.61
CA THR A 44 -5.63 3.35 -11.37
C THR A 44 -6.67 3.40 -10.26
N THR A 45 -7.40 4.52 -10.13
CA THR A 45 -8.52 4.62 -9.17
C THR A 45 -9.62 3.58 -9.44
N VAL A 46 -9.96 3.33 -10.71
CA VAL A 46 -10.97 2.33 -11.07
C VAL A 46 -10.46 0.91 -10.80
N LEU A 47 -9.21 0.62 -11.13
CA LEU A 47 -8.60 -0.69 -10.89
C LEU A 47 -8.57 -1.01 -9.38
N LEU A 48 -8.21 -0.05 -8.53
CA LEU A 48 -8.23 -0.21 -7.07
C LEU A 48 -9.63 -0.50 -6.53
N LYS A 49 -10.67 0.17 -7.07
CA LYS A 49 -12.06 -0.10 -6.69
C LYS A 49 -12.48 -1.52 -7.08
N ILE A 50 -12.05 -2.01 -8.24
CA ILE A 50 -12.31 -3.40 -8.66
C ILE A 50 -11.61 -4.39 -7.73
N ILE A 51 -10.35 -4.13 -7.34
CA ILE A 51 -9.61 -5.01 -6.41
C ILE A 51 -10.31 -5.05 -5.04
N ALA A 52 -10.76 -3.90 -4.53
CA ALA A 52 -11.42 -3.82 -3.23
C ALA A 52 -12.83 -4.43 -3.23
N ASP A 53 -13.59 -4.26 -4.31
CA ASP A 53 -14.95 -4.81 -4.50
C ASP A 53 -14.96 -5.90 -5.59
N TYR A 54 -14.06 -6.88 -5.44
CA TYR A 54 -13.78 -7.88 -6.48
C TYR A 54 -14.99 -8.78 -6.77
N THR A 55 -15.63 -9.33 -5.73
CA THR A 55 -16.83 -10.18 -5.90
C THR A 55 -17.93 -9.48 -6.70
N ALA A 56 -18.29 -8.23 -6.36
CA ALA A 56 -19.32 -7.52 -7.12
C ALA A 56 -18.87 -7.18 -8.54
N SER A 57 -17.58 -6.87 -8.74
CA SER A 57 -17.00 -6.57 -10.05
C SER A 57 -16.99 -7.78 -10.99
N VAL A 58 -16.76 -8.98 -10.46
CA VAL A 58 -16.86 -10.24 -11.20
C VAL A 58 -18.30 -10.51 -11.62
N VAL A 59 -19.26 -10.37 -10.70
CA VAL A 59 -20.69 -10.57 -11.00
C VAL A 59 -21.19 -9.60 -12.07
N LYS A 60 -20.78 -8.32 -12.00
CA LYS A 60 -21.15 -7.28 -12.97
C LYS A 60 -20.35 -7.34 -14.27
N LYS A 61 -19.32 -8.20 -14.38
CA LYS A 61 -18.36 -8.26 -15.49
C LYS A 61 -17.80 -6.89 -15.87
N HIS A 62 -17.13 -6.24 -14.92
CA HIS A 62 -16.57 -4.92 -15.13
C HIS A 62 -15.60 -4.87 -16.33
N ALA A 63 -15.62 -3.79 -17.12
CA ALA A 63 -14.86 -3.67 -18.38
C ALA A 63 -13.34 -3.86 -18.22
N LEU A 64 -12.79 -3.45 -17.07
CA LEU A 64 -11.36 -3.57 -16.75
C LEU A 64 -11.01 -4.82 -15.92
N LEU A 65 -11.96 -5.74 -15.68
CA LEU A 65 -11.70 -6.94 -14.88
C LEU A 65 -10.58 -7.81 -15.49
N ASN A 66 -10.58 -7.95 -16.82
CA ASN A 66 -9.55 -8.69 -17.56
C ASN A 66 -8.12 -8.18 -17.27
N ARG A 67 -7.97 -6.89 -16.97
CA ARG A 67 -6.66 -6.29 -16.65
C ARG A 67 -6.16 -6.74 -15.28
N ILE A 68 -7.07 -6.86 -14.30
CA ILE A 68 -6.76 -7.41 -12.98
C ILE A 68 -6.46 -8.90 -13.08
N GLU A 69 -7.26 -9.65 -13.84
CA GLU A 69 -7.04 -11.08 -14.04
C GLU A 69 -5.68 -11.33 -14.71
N ALA A 70 -5.32 -10.58 -15.76
CA ALA A 70 -4.01 -10.72 -16.41
C ALA A 70 -2.81 -10.49 -15.45
N GLY A 71 -2.99 -9.68 -14.40
CA GLY A 71 -1.94 -9.36 -13.41
C GLY A 71 -1.97 -10.20 -12.14
N THR A 72 -2.95 -11.09 -11.96
CA THR A 72 -3.14 -11.87 -10.71
C THR A 72 -3.17 -13.38 -10.98
N SER A 73 -2.58 -14.13 -10.05
CA SER A 73 -2.66 -15.60 -10.04
C SER A 73 -4.05 -16.09 -9.62
N GLU A 74 -4.37 -17.35 -9.91
CA GLU A 74 -5.63 -17.97 -9.49
C GLU A 74 -5.82 -17.92 -7.97
N GLN A 75 -4.77 -18.24 -7.21
CA GLN A 75 -4.75 -18.16 -5.74
C GLN A 75 -5.11 -16.74 -5.26
N GLU A 76 -4.43 -15.71 -5.80
CA GLU A 76 -4.71 -14.31 -5.44
C GLU A 76 -6.16 -13.92 -5.72
N ARG A 77 -6.76 -14.42 -6.81
CA ARG A 77 -8.16 -14.16 -7.13
C ARG A 77 -9.12 -14.85 -6.16
N GLU A 78 -8.81 -16.07 -5.72
CA GLU A 78 -9.59 -16.76 -4.67
C GLU A 78 -9.55 -15.98 -3.36
N GLU A 79 -8.39 -15.44 -2.98
CA GLU A 79 -8.28 -14.58 -1.79
C GLU A 79 -9.05 -13.27 -1.95
N LEU A 80 -8.98 -12.61 -3.11
CA LEU A 80 -9.78 -11.39 -3.37
C LEU A 80 -11.28 -11.66 -3.29
N LEU A 81 -11.75 -12.79 -3.83
CA LEU A 81 -13.15 -13.23 -3.69
C LEU A 81 -13.52 -13.49 -2.24
N ARG A 82 -12.67 -14.18 -1.47
CA ARG A 82 -12.90 -14.44 -0.05
C ARG A 82 -13.03 -13.14 0.74
N ILE A 83 -12.06 -12.23 0.57
CA ILE A 83 -11.98 -10.97 1.32
C ILE A 83 -13.15 -10.05 0.98
N SER A 84 -13.43 -9.83 -0.30
CA SER A 84 -14.52 -8.92 -0.72
C SER A 84 -15.91 -9.49 -0.46
N SER A 85 -16.04 -10.81 -0.19
CA SER A 85 -17.30 -11.42 0.25
C SER A 85 -17.49 -11.39 1.77
N SER A 86 -16.41 -11.37 2.55
CA SER A 86 -16.47 -11.38 4.01
C SER A 86 -16.60 -9.99 4.61
N GLN A 87 -16.01 -8.97 3.99
CA GLN A 87 -15.99 -7.60 4.50
C GLN A 87 -16.00 -6.57 3.36
N THR A 88 -16.57 -5.40 3.64
CA THR A 88 -16.58 -4.28 2.70
C THR A 88 -15.38 -3.39 2.95
N ILE A 89 -14.44 -3.39 2.00
CA ILE A 89 -13.26 -2.53 2.04
C ILE A 89 -13.36 -1.52 0.90
N THR A 90 -13.04 -0.26 1.20
CA THR A 90 -12.94 0.81 0.21
C THR A 90 -11.47 1.13 -0.02
N ALA A 91 -11.05 1.16 -1.28
CA ALA A 91 -9.73 1.63 -1.69
C ALA A 91 -9.82 3.02 -2.35
N ILE A 92 -8.98 3.95 -1.90
CA ILE A 92 -8.90 5.32 -2.42
C ILE A 92 -7.46 5.62 -2.80
N LEU A 93 -7.26 6.08 -4.05
CA LEU A 93 -5.99 6.61 -4.49
C LEU A 93 -5.83 8.05 -3.98
N LEU A 94 -4.77 8.29 -3.21
CA LEU A 94 -4.47 9.61 -2.68
C LEU A 94 -3.61 10.39 -3.69
N PRO A 95 -3.90 11.68 -3.94
CA PRO A 95 -3.14 12.51 -4.86
C PRO A 95 -1.84 13.03 -4.22
N ILE A 96 -1.06 12.12 -3.61
CA ILE A 96 0.22 12.39 -2.97
C ILE A 96 1.27 11.40 -3.50
N LYS A 97 2.52 11.85 -3.54
CA LYS A 97 3.64 11.07 -4.03
C LYS A 97 4.45 10.50 -2.87
N SER A 98 4.72 9.21 -2.90
CA SER A 98 5.60 8.53 -1.94
C SER A 98 6.66 7.72 -2.67
N VAL A 99 7.77 7.43 -1.98
CA VAL A 99 8.88 6.65 -2.53
C VAL A 99 8.65 5.15 -2.31
N GLY A 100 8.93 4.36 -3.34
CA GLY A 100 9.01 2.91 -3.33
C GLY A 100 10.32 2.41 -3.93
N VAL A 101 10.52 1.11 -3.90
CA VAL A 101 11.64 0.43 -4.57
C VAL A 101 11.05 -0.69 -5.42
N GLN A 102 11.32 -0.66 -6.72
CA GLN A 102 10.90 -1.69 -7.67
C GLN A 102 12.12 -2.18 -8.43
N GLY A 103 12.49 -3.45 -8.22
CA GLY A 103 13.79 -3.97 -8.66
C GLY A 103 14.94 -3.20 -8.02
N ASP A 104 15.85 -2.70 -8.85
CA ASP A 104 17.06 -2.00 -8.38
C ASP A 104 16.90 -0.46 -8.33
N CYS A 105 15.74 0.05 -8.73
CA CYS A 105 15.50 1.48 -8.83
C CYS A 105 14.52 1.99 -7.76
N ARG A 106 14.77 3.22 -7.32
CA ARG A 106 13.78 3.98 -6.56
C ARG A 106 12.69 4.43 -7.51
N THR A 107 11.45 4.26 -7.08
CA THR A 107 10.28 4.73 -7.79
C THR A 107 9.51 5.69 -6.91
N TYR A 108 8.73 6.57 -7.52
CA TYR A 108 7.87 7.46 -6.78
C TYR A 108 6.49 7.42 -7.42
N SER A 109 5.50 6.97 -6.67
CA SER A 109 4.15 6.75 -7.17
C SER A 109 3.13 7.14 -6.09
N TYR A 110 1.87 6.88 -6.37
CA TYR A 110 0.74 7.19 -5.52
C TYR A 110 0.74 6.40 -4.22
N VAL A 111 -0.10 6.85 -3.29
CA VAL A 111 -0.43 6.12 -2.06
C VAL A 111 -1.89 5.69 -2.14
N THR A 112 -2.17 4.42 -1.82
CA THR A 112 -3.53 3.91 -1.68
C THR A 112 -3.91 3.84 -0.21
N ALA A 113 -5.06 4.41 0.15
CA ALA A 113 -5.69 4.23 1.44
C ALA A 113 -6.75 3.12 1.36
N LEU A 114 -6.76 2.23 2.36
CA LEU A 114 -7.80 1.24 2.56
C LEU A 114 -8.60 1.60 3.81
N SER A 115 -9.93 1.60 3.71
CA SER A 115 -10.84 1.86 4.83
C SER A 115 -11.96 0.82 4.88
N SER A 116 -12.50 0.59 6.08
CA SER A 116 -13.61 -0.34 6.35
C SER A 116 -14.51 0.26 7.42
N ASP A 117 -15.82 -0.03 7.35
CA ASP A 117 -16.80 0.41 8.35
C ASP A 117 -16.68 -0.36 9.67
N THR A 118 -16.14 -1.58 9.61
CA THR A 118 -15.85 -2.44 10.76
C THR A 118 -14.35 -2.63 10.94
N GLU A 119 -13.94 -3.10 12.12
CA GLU A 119 -12.54 -3.46 12.37
C GLU A 119 -12.09 -4.54 11.36
N PRO A 120 -11.11 -4.24 10.49
CA PRO A 120 -10.71 -5.14 9.43
C PRO A 120 -9.77 -6.22 9.94
N VAL A 121 -9.80 -7.39 9.30
CA VAL A 121 -8.83 -8.46 9.59
C VAL A 121 -7.45 -8.04 9.07
N SER A 122 -6.46 -7.95 9.95
CA SER A 122 -5.10 -7.48 9.62
C SER A 122 -4.42 -8.26 8.50
N GLU A 123 -4.64 -9.59 8.44
CA GLU A 123 -4.09 -10.45 7.39
C GLU A 123 -4.69 -10.13 6.02
N ASP A 124 -6.00 -9.89 5.96
CA ASP A 124 -6.70 -9.52 4.73
C ASP A 124 -6.21 -8.16 4.21
N LEU A 125 -5.96 -7.19 5.09
CA LEU A 125 -5.36 -5.91 4.71
C LEU A 125 -3.95 -6.08 4.12
N LEU A 126 -3.16 -7.01 4.66
CA LEU A 126 -1.81 -7.28 4.14
C LEU A 126 -1.87 -7.91 2.75
N ILE A 127 -2.81 -8.83 2.51
CA ILE A 127 -3.06 -9.43 1.20
C ILE A 127 -3.48 -8.35 0.19
N LEU A 128 -4.40 -7.47 0.58
CA LEU A 128 -4.81 -6.35 -0.27
C LEU A 128 -3.66 -5.38 -0.54
N ALA A 129 -2.84 -5.03 0.46
CA ALA A 129 -1.68 -4.15 0.27
C ALA A 129 -0.68 -4.74 -0.74
N LYS A 130 -0.47 -6.06 -0.72
CA LYS A 130 0.39 -6.75 -1.68
C LYS A 130 -0.22 -6.77 -3.09
N ASN A 131 -1.52 -7.00 -3.23
CA ASN A 131 -2.16 -7.07 -4.54
C ASN A 131 -2.35 -5.67 -5.17
N ASN A 132 -2.61 -4.64 -4.37
CA ASN A 132 -2.69 -3.24 -4.85
C ASN A 132 -1.33 -2.65 -5.27
N THR A 133 -0.21 -3.34 -5.05
CA THR A 133 1.14 -2.88 -5.43
C THR A 133 1.72 -3.60 -6.65
N LYS A 134 1.03 -4.61 -7.20
CA LYS A 134 1.45 -5.37 -8.37
C LYS A 134 0.74 -4.89 -9.64
N GLY A 135 1.51 -4.49 -10.65
CA GLY A 135 1.01 -4.37 -12.03
C GLY A 135 -0.03 -3.27 -12.29
N LEU A 136 -0.24 -2.36 -11.34
CA LEU A 136 -0.83 -1.06 -11.62
C LEU A 136 0.25 -0.18 -12.27
N PRO A 137 -0.09 0.57 -13.34
CA PRO A 137 0.87 1.35 -14.11
C PRO A 137 1.69 2.34 -13.27
#